data_AF-A0A969VVI4-F1
#
_entry.id   AF-A0A969VVI4-F1
#
_cell.length_a   1.000
_cell.length_b   1.000
_cell.length_c   1.000
_cell.angle_alpha   90.00
_cell.angle_beta   90.00
_cell.angle_gamma   90.00
#
_symmetry.space_group_name_H-M   'P 1'
#
loop_
_entity.id
_entity.type
_entity.pdbx_description
1 polymer ?
#
loop_
_entity_poly.entity_id
_entity_poly.type
_entity_poly.pdbx_seq_one_letter_code
_entity_poly.pdbx_strand_id
1 'polypeptide(L)'
;MKSYLLIALFGAFGTLARFSVIQITPKIFQTIFPVGTLTVNLLGCFLIGLVSGILDTKFLTIDENFKNYITIGFLGGFTTFSSFSQDFFNLINSSNYLFAFSY
;
A
#
# COMPACT_ATOMS: atom_id res chain seq x y z
N MET A 1 -24.26 6.17 -4.53
CA MET A 1 -23.43 6.68 -5.66
C MET A 1 -22.28 7.59 -5.19
N LYS A 2 -22.51 8.62 -4.37
CA LYS A 2 -21.44 9.51 -3.86
C LYS A 2 -20.27 8.76 -3.20
N SER A 3 -20.55 7.76 -2.36
CA SER A 3 -19.52 6.95 -1.69
C SER A 3 -18.61 6.20 -2.66
N TYR A 4 -19.14 5.62 -3.74
CA TYR A 4 -18.33 4.95 -4.76
C TYR A 4 -17.38 5.92 -5.46
N LEU A 5 -17.84 7.13 -5.77
CA LEU A 5 -17.03 8.15 -6.44
C LEU A 5 -15.90 8.64 -5.52
N LEU A 6 -16.17 8.79 -4.23
CA LEU A 6 -15.15 9.12 -3.23
C LEU A 6 -14.14 7.99 -3.04
N ILE A 7 -14.59 6.73 -2.94
CA ILE A 7 -13.68 5.57 -2.89
C ILE A 7 -12.78 5.54 -4.13
N ALA A 8 -13.34 5.74 -5.33
CA ALA A 8 -12.58 5.77 -6.57
C ALA A 8 -11.56 6.92 -6.61
N LEU A 9 -11.95 8.12 -6.15
CA LEU A 9 -11.05 9.28 -6.09
C LEU A 9 -9.87 9.03 -5.14
N PHE A 10 -10.15 8.54 -3.92
CA PHE A 10 -9.11 8.21 -2.95
C PHE A 10 -8.23 7.06 -3.45
N GLY A 11 -8.81 6.04 -4.08
CA GLY A 11 -8.08 4.94 -4.69
C GLY A 11 -7.16 5.36 -5.83
N ALA A 12 -7.58 6.33 -6.65
CA ALA A 12 -6.72 6.93 -7.67
C ALA A 12 -5.50 7.62 -7.03
N PHE A 13 -5.70 8.41 -5.96
CA PHE A 13 -4.59 9.02 -5.22
C PHE A 13 -3.64 7.98 -4.60
N GLY A 14 -4.19 6.93 -3.98
CA GLY A 14 -3.39 5.84 -3.42
C GLY A 14 -2.54 5.14 -4.49
N THR A 15 -3.14 4.85 -5.64
CA THR A 15 -2.46 4.21 -6.78
C THR A 15 -1.34 5.09 -7.34
N LEU A 16 -1.58 6.39 -7.47
CA LEU A 16 -0.57 7.35 -7.92
C LEU A 16 0.58 7.46 -6.91
N ALA A 17 0.27 7.55 -5.61
CA ALA A 17 1.28 7.57 -4.56
C ALA A 17 2.15 6.30 -4.57
N ARG A 18 1.52 5.12 -4.69
CA ARG A 18 2.22 3.84 -4.85
C ARG A 18 3.14 3.85 -6.06
N PHE A 19 2.62 4.29 -7.21
CA PHE A 19 3.40 4.39 -8.45
C PHE A 19 4.62 5.30 -8.28
N SER A 20 4.44 6.47 -7.66
CA SER A 20 5.55 7.39 -7.37
C SER A 20 6.62 6.75 -6.48
N VAL A 21 6.23 6.06 -5.40
CA VAL A 21 7.19 5.37 -4.51
C VAL A 21 7.97 4.34 -5.31
N ILE A 22 7.28 3.44 -6.04
CA ILE A 22 7.92 2.39 -6.84
C ILE A 22 8.90 2.96 -7.88
N GLN A 23 8.61 4.12 -8.47
CA GLN A 23 9.48 4.76 -9.46
C GLN A 23 10.70 5.47 -8.83
N ILE A 24 10.57 5.96 -7.60
CA ILE A 24 11.64 6.68 -6.90
C ILE A 24 12.61 5.71 -6.25
N THR A 25 12.11 4.59 -5.70
CA THR A 25 12.93 3.68 -4.90
C THR A 25 14.18 3.16 -5.63
N PRO A 26 14.14 2.72 -6.90
CA PRO A 26 15.35 2.26 -7.61
C PRO A 26 16.41 3.35 -7.83
N LYS A 27 16.03 4.63 -7.79
CA LYS A 27 16.95 5.77 -7.92
C LYS A 27 17.72 6.04 -6.62
N ILE A 28 17.14 5.65 -5.49
CA ILE A 28 17.72 5.82 -4.14
C ILE A 28 18.45 4.54 -3.72
N PHE A 29 17.83 3.39 -3.94
CA PHE A 29 18.34 2.08 -3.56
C PHE A 29 18.70 1.29 -4.82
N GLN A 30 20.00 1.14 -5.09
CA GLN A 30 20.52 0.35 -6.21
C GLN A 30 20.63 -1.13 -5.82
N THR A 31 19.49 -1.76 -5.53
CA THR A 31 19.41 -3.17 -5.12
C THR A 31 18.39 -3.93 -5.96
N ILE A 32 18.60 -5.24 -6.10
CA ILE A 32 17.64 -6.17 -6.70
C ILE A 32 16.42 -6.39 -5.77
N PHE A 33 16.56 -6.10 -4.48
CA PHE A 33 15.49 -6.27 -3.52
C PHE A 33 14.35 -5.27 -3.78
N PRO A 34 13.08 -5.71 -3.85
CA PRO A 34 11.90 -4.89 -4.19
C PRO A 34 11.47 -3.96 -3.04
N VAL A 35 12.35 -3.02 -2.66
CA VAL A 35 12.16 -2.08 -1.56
C VAL A 35 10.91 -1.23 -1.74
N GLY A 36 10.56 -0.85 -2.98
CA GLY A 36 9.42 0.04 -3.25
C GLY A 36 8.09 -0.62 -2.86
N THR A 37 7.87 -1.83 -3.37
CA THR A 37 6.67 -2.64 -3.06
C THR A 37 6.60 -3.00 -1.57
N LEU A 38 7.74 -3.34 -0.95
CA LEU A 38 7.78 -3.59 0.50
C LEU A 38 7.36 -2.34 1.29
N THR A 39 7.89 -1.18 0.92
CA THR A 39 7.67 0.09 1.62
C THR A 39 6.20 0.48 1.61
N VAL A 40 5.53 0.41 0.44
CA VAL A 40 4.11 0.79 0.34
C VAL A 40 3.22 -0.16 1.15
N ASN A 41 3.54 -1.45 1.19
CA ASN A 41 2.76 -2.43 1.97
C ASN A 41 2.98 -2.27 3.47
N LEU A 42 4.23 -2.12 3.95
CA LEU A 42 4.51 -1.93 5.37
C LEU A 42 3.94 -0.62 5.90
N LEU A 43 4.15 0.49 5.18
CA LEU A 43 3.56 1.78 5.54
C LEU A 43 2.04 1.71 5.46
N GLY A 44 1.48 1.07 4.45
CA GLY A 44 0.04 0.88 4.31
C GLY A 44 -0.57 0.11 5.48
N CYS A 45 0.00 -1.03 5.87
CA CYS A 45 -0.45 -1.81 7.03
C CYS A 45 -0.37 -1.01 8.33
N PHE A 46 0.72 -0.26 8.54
CA PHE A 46 0.86 0.63 9.69
C PHE A 46 -0.25 1.71 9.71
N LEU A 47 -0.49 2.36 8.57
CA LEU A 47 -1.53 3.38 8.44
C LEU A 47 -2.94 2.82 8.61
N ILE A 48 -3.22 1.61 8.12
CA ILE A 48 -4.51 0.93 8.35
C ILE A 48 -4.72 0.70 9.84
N GLY A 49 -3.70 0.22 10.55
CA GLY A 49 -3.74 0.02 12.00
C GLY A 49 -3.98 1.32 12.76
N LEU A 50 -3.26 2.39 12.39
CA LEU A 50 -3.42 3.73 12.98
C LEU A 50 -4.83 4.27 12.75
N VAL A 51 -5.33 4.22 11.51
CA VAL A 51 -6.68 4.69 11.14
C VAL A 51 -7.75 3.89 11.87
N SER A 52 -7.63 2.56 11.93
CA SER A 52 -8.60 1.72 12.63
C SER A 52 -8.58 2.00 14.13
N GLY A 53 -7.41 2.13 14.74
CA GLY A 53 -7.27 2.45 16.16
C GLY A 53 -7.85 3.82 16.53
N ILE A 54 -7.57 4.86 15.74
CA ILE A 54 -8.10 6.21 16.01
C ILE A 54 -9.62 6.26 15.81
N LEU A 55 -10.13 5.71 14.71
CA LEU A 55 -11.54 5.80 14.37
C LEU A 55 -12.43 4.91 15.25
N ASP A 56 -11.91 3.80 15.77
CA ASP A 56 -12.67 2.91 16.66
C ASP A 56 -12.73 3.48 18.10
N THR A 57 -11.82 4.37 18.47
CA THR A 57 -11.98 5.16 19.68
C THR A 57 -13.04 6.24 19.44
N LYS A 58 -14.13 6.25 20.21
CA LYS A 58 -15.24 7.23 20.15
C LYS A 58 -14.81 8.71 20.40
N PHE A 59 -13.52 9.02 20.37
CA PHE A 59 -12.98 10.37 20.57
C PHE A 59 -13.30 11.32 19.42
N LEU A 60 -13.61 10.80 18.22
CA LEU A 60 -13.92 11.61 17.05
C LEU A 60 -15.26 11.18 16.45
N THR A 61 -16.23 12.09 16.41
CA THR A 61 -17.46 11.94 15.60
C THR A 61 -17.09 12.12 14.12
N ILE A 62 -16.46 11.11 13.55
CA ILE A 62 -16.15 11.03 12.12
C ILE A 62 -17.23 10.18 11.45
N ASP A 63 -17.68 10.60 10.27
CA ASP A 63 -18.62 9.84 9.42
C ASP A 63 -18.06 8.42 9.19
N GLU A 64 -18.86 7.39 9.48
CA GLU A 64 -18.47 5.98 9.32
C GLU A 64 -17.95 5.69 7.89
N ASN A 65 -18.45 6.43 6.91
CA ASN A 65 -18.00 6.28 5.51
C ASN A 65 -16.57 6.77 5.27
N PHE A 66 -16.06 7.68 6.10
CA PHE A 66 -14.71 8.21 5.95
C PHE A 66 -13.64 7.13 6.21
N LYS A 67 -13.91 6.19 7.12
CA LYS A 67 -13.07 5.00 7.33
C LYS A 67 -12.90 4.26 6.00
N ASN A 68 -13.99 4.01 5.29
CA ASN A 68 -13.98 3.29 4.01
C ASN A 68 -13.24 4.07 2.90
N TYR A 69 -13.37 5.40 2.85
CA TYR A 69 -12.66 6.21 1.85
C TYR A 69 -11.14 6.12 2.02
N ILE A 70 -10.65 6.04 3.26
CA ILE A 70 -9.24 5.89 3.55
C ILE A 70 -8.80 4.43 3.40
N THR A 71 -9.49 3.46 4.02
CA THR A 71 -9.02 2.06 4.07
C THR A 71 -9.23 1.35 2.74
N ILE A 72 -10.44 1.40 2.18
CA ILE A 72 -10.78 0.74 0.91
C ILE A 72 -10.30 1.58 -0.28
N GLY A 73 -10.48 2.90 -0.21
CA GLY A 73 -10.03 3.82 -1.26
C GLY A 73 -8.52 3.98 -1.26
N PHE A 74 -8.00 4.92 -0.47
CA PHE A 74 -6.59 5.32 -0.54
C PHE A 74 -5.62 4.19 -0.21
N LEU A 75 -5.74 3.55 0.95
CA LEU A 75 -4.84 2.50 1.40
C LEU A 75 -4.98 1.23 0.56
N GLY A 76 -6.19 0.94 0.06
CA GLY A 76 -6.43 -0.12 -0.91
C GLY A 76 -5.72 0.11 -2.25
N GLY A 77 -5.67 1.35 -2.76
CA GLY A 77 -4.90 1.69 -3.96
C GLY A 77 -3.38 1.81 -3.72
N PHE A 78 -3.00 2.21 -2.49
CA PHE A 78 -1.61 2.40 -2.09
C PHE A 78 -0.86 1.10 -1.82
N THR A 79 -1.53 0.10 -1.26
CA THR A 79 -0.98 -1.24 -1.02
C THR A 79 -1.19 -2.15 -2.24
N THR A 80 -0.42 -3.22 -2.37
CA THR A 80 -0.52 -4.15 -3.50
C THR A 80 0.01 -5.54 -3.15
N PHE A 81 -0.86 -6.55 -3.26
CA PHE A 81 -0.46 -7.95 -3.15
C PHE A 81 0.01 -8.52 -4.51
N SER A 82 -0.56 -8.05 -5.62
CA SER A 82 -0.20 -8.54 -6.95
C SER A 82 1.23 -8.17 -7.33
N SER A 83 1.67 -6.95 -7.04
CA SER A 83 3.07 -6.55 -7.26
C SER A 83 4.01 -7.32 -6.34
N PHE A 84 3.63 -7.53 -5.07
CA PHE A 84 4.41 -8.35 -4.13
C PHE A 84 4.60 -9.78 -4.67
N SER A 85 3.54 -10.42 -5.14
CA SER A 85 3.64 -11.77 -5.71
C SER A 85 4.56 -11.80 -6.95
N GLN A 86 4.44 -10.81 -7.84
CA GLN A 86 5.29 -10.72 -9.03
C GLN A 86 6.77 -10.55 -8.65
N ASP A 87 7.06 -9.66 -7.70
CA ASP A 87 8.42 -9.41 -7.20
C ASP A 87 9.01 -10.68 -6.55
N PHE A 88 8.22 -11.40 -5.75
CA PHE A 88 8.61 -12.68 -5.16
C PHE A 88 8.93 -13.74 -6.23
N PHE A 89 8.06 -13.92 -7.23
CA PHE A 89 8.33 -14.84 -8.33
C PHE A 89 9.56 -14.46 -9.14
N ASN A 90 9.79 -13.16 -9.36
CA ASN A 90 10.99 -12.68 -10.05
C ASN A 90 12.28 -12.99 -9.26
N LEU A 91 12.26 -12.86 -7.94
CA LEU A 91 13.40 -13.22 -7.07
C LEU A 91 13.69 -14.73 -7.15
N ILE A 92 12.67 -15.57 -7.13
CA ILE A 92 12.83 -17.03 -7.31
C ILE A 92 13.42 -17.36 -8.69
N ASN A 93 12.84 -16.82 -9.76
CA ASN A 93 13.28 -17.09 -11.13
C ASN A 93 14.72 -16.61 -11.40
N SER A 94 15.17 -15.59 -10.68
CA SER A 94 16.55 -15.10 -10.72
C SER A 94 17.50 -15.82 -9.76
N SER A 95 17.07 -16.92 -9.13
CA SER A 95 17.83 -17.69 -8.13
C SER A 95 18.25 -16.89 -6.88
N ASN A 96 17.60 -15.76 -6.61
CA ASN A 96 17.84 -14.93 -5.43
C ASN A 96 17.03 -15.43 -4.23
N TYR A 97 17.24 -16.69 -3.84
CA TYR A 97 16.42 -17.37 -2.83
C TYR A 97 16.46 -16.72 -1.45
N LEU A 98 17.61 -16.16 -1.04
CA LEU A 98 17.73 -15.49 0.24
C LEU A 98 16.82 -14.24 0.30
N PHE A 99 16.84 -13.45 -0.77
CA PHE A 99 15.96 -12.28 -0.88
C PHE A 99 14.50 -12.69 -0.99
N ALA A 100 14.17 -13.72 -1.78
CA ALA A 100 12.81 -14.24 -1.86
C ALA A 100 12.29 -14.71 -0.50
N PHE A 101 13.11 -15.40 0.30
CA PHE A 101 12.72 -15.87 1.64
C PHE A 101 12.51 -14.73 2.63
N SER A 102 13.32 -13.67 2.54
CA SER A 102 13.21 -12.50 3.42
C SER A 102 12.14 -11.48 3.01
N TYR A 103 11.58 -11.62 1.80
CA TYR A 103 10.65 -10.68 1.21
C TYR A 103 9.21 -10.99 1.63
#